data_AF-A0A349H966-F1
#
_entry.id   AF-A0A349H966-F1
#
_cell.length_a   1.000
_cell.length_b   1.000
_cell.length_c   1.000
_cell.angle_alpha   90.00
_cell.angle_beta   90.00
_cell.angle_gamma   90.00
#
_symmetry.space_group_name_H-M   'P 1'
#
loop_
_entity.id
_entity.type
_entity.pdbx_description
1 polymer ?
#
loop_
_entity_poly.entity_id
_entity_poly.type
_entity_poly.pdbx_seq_one_letter_code
_entity_poly.pdbx_strand_id
1 'polypeptide(L)'
;MINTVAMASATGDAETILQILLNTPQLSQYYHFDVRPQRKPLQINNHTHITINPKAVVVDGEAIQIASGPNALDITEFLVETERAQIAFAFPVEGIRGSAIFNKDKNDWRLNHINVAEH
;
A
#
# COMPACT_ATOMS: atom_id res chain seq x y z
N MET A 1 2.02 24.63 24.85
CA MET A 1 0.81 24.07 24.22
C MET A 1 1.27 22.93 23.32
N ILE A 2 0.98 21.69 23.69
CA ILE A 2 1.35 20.53 22.87
C ILE A 2 0.23 20.40 21.84
N ASN A 3 0.56 20.58 20.56
CA ASN A 3 -0.37 20.41 19.45
C ASN A 3 -0.69 18.91 19.34
N THR A 4 -1.81 18.49 19.92
CA THR A 4 -2.33 17.14 19.74
C THR A 4 -2.99 17.07 18.38
N VAL A 5 -2.22 16.72 17.35
CA VAL A 5 -2.76 16.38 16.04
C VAL A 5 -3.62 15.13 16.23
N ALA A 6 -4.88 15.20 15.82
CA ALA A 6 -5.89 14.17 16.05
C ALA A 6 -5.44 12.80 15.49
N MET A 7 -5.08 11.88 16.38
CA MET A 7 -4.71 10.49 16.11
C MET A 7 -5.93 9.56 15.85
N ALA A 8 -7.10 10.11 15.55
CA ALA A 8 -8.39 9.40 15.68
C ALA A 8 -8.96 8.81 14.37
N SER A 9 -8.24 8.83 13.24
CA SER A 9 -8.70 8.18 12.00
C SER A 9 -7.60 7.47 11.19
N ALA A 10 -6.40 7.35 11.76
CA ALA A 10 -5.21 6.94 11.01
C ALA A 10 -5.19 5.46 10.60
N THR A 11 -5.75 4.55 11.40
CA THR A 11 -5.68 3.11 11.10
C THR A 11 -6.52 2.78 9.86
N GLY A 12 -7.83 3.05 9.89
CA GLY A 12 -8.73 2.73 8.77
C GLY A 12 -8.41 3.47 7.47
N ASP A 13 -7.90 4.70 7.56
CA ASP A 13 -7.45 5.45 6.38
C ASP A 13 -6.25 4.75 5.71
N ALA A 14 -5.25 4.33 6.49
CA ALA A 14 -4.06 3.63 5.96
C ALA A 14 -4.42 2.31 5.28
N GLU A 15 -5.29 1.51 5.88
CA GLU A 15 -5.75 0.27 5.23
C GLU A 15 -6.53 0.55 3.94
N THR A 16 -7.40 1.57 3.94
CA THR A 16 -8.15 1.97 2.75
C THR A 16 -7.21 2.43 1.62
N ILE A 17 -6.23 3.26 1.94
CA ILE A 17 -5.26 3.76 0.96
C ILE A 17 -4.41 2.60 0.40
N LEU A 18 -3.91 1.72 1.27
CA LEU A 18 -3.13 0.56 0.85
C LEU A 18 -4.00 -0.38 -0.01
N GLN A 19 -5.27 -0.59 0.37
CA GLN A 19 -6.22 -1.38 -0.40
C GLN A 19 -6.41 -0.85 -1.82
N ILE A 20 -6.56 0.48 -1.96
CA ILE A 20 -6.67 1.14 -3.27
C ILE A 20 -5.39 0.90 -4.07
N LEU A 21 -4.21 1.15 -3.48
CA LEU A 21 -2.92 0.99 -4.13
C LEU A 21 -2.73 -0.43 -4.68
N LEU A 22 -2.92 -1.43 -3.82
CA LEU A 22 -2.60 -2.82 -4.17
C LEU A 22 -3.55 -3.40 -5.22
N ASN A 23 -4.76 -2.85 -5.35
CA ASN A 23 -5.73 -3.25 -6.38
C ASN A 23 -5.67 -2.37 -7.65
N THR A 24 -4.68 -1.48 -7.78
CA THR A 24 -4.49 -0.74 -9.03
C THR A 24 -4.07 -1.67 -10.17
N PRO A 25 -4.58 -1.47 -11.40
CA PRO A 25 -4.11 -2.21 -12.57
C PRO A 25 -2.60 -2.06 -12.82
N GLN A 26 -2.06 -0.88 -12.50
CA GLN A 26 -0.65 -0.57 -12.65
C GLN A 26 0.23 -1.48 -11.80
N LEU A 27 -0.22 -1.90 -10.61
CA LEU A 27 0.55 -2.75 -9.72
C LEU A 27 0.14 -4.23 -9.83
N SER A 28 -1.15 -4.51 -10.01
CA SER A 28 -1.67 -5.89 -9.99
C SER A 28 -1.13 -6.77 -11.12
N GLN A 29 -0.77 -6.17 -12.26
CA GLN A 29 -0.12 -6.87 -13.38
C GLN A 29 1.23 -7.51 -13.01
N TYR A 30 1.87 -7.07 -11.93
CA TYR A 30 3.19 -7.56 -11.49
C TYR A 30 3.11 -8.69 -10.46
N TYR A 31 1.92 -9.01 -9.93
CA TYR A 31 1.78 -10.05 -8.92
C TYR A 31 1.89 -11.45 -9.51
N HIS A 32 1.35 -11.63 -10.72
CA HIS A 32 1.41 -12.88 -11.48
C HIS A 32 0.80 -14.09 -10.74
N PHE A 33 -0.28 -13.91 -9.97
CA PHE A 33 -0.82 -14.99 -9.10
C PHE A 33 -1.24 -16.25 -9.87
N ASP A 34 -1.72 -16.12 -11.10
CA ASP A 34 -2.13 -17.26 -11.93
C ASP A 34 -0.96 -18.19 -12.31
N VAL A 35 0.25 -17.62 -12.46
CA VAL A 35 1.45 -18.36 -12.88
C VAL A 35 2.46 -18.55 -11.73
N ARG A 36 2.31 -17.79 -10.64
CA ARG A 36 3.14 -17.84 -9.43
C ARG A 36 2.25 -17.87 -8.18
N PRO A 37 1.47 -18.95 -7.97
CA PRO A 37 0.50 -19.05 -6.86
C PRO A 37 1.16 -18.96 -5.48
N GLN A 38 2.44 -19.30 -5.35
CA GLN A 38 3.22 -19.16 -4.11
C GLN A 38 3.40 -17.72 -3.64
N ARG A 39 3.05 -16.71 -4.45
CA ARG A 39 3.04 -15.29 -4.08
C ARG A 39 1.76 -14.85 -3.40
N LYS A 40 0.80 -15.77 -3.24
CA LYS A 40 -0.47 -15.55 -2.55
C LYS A 40 -0.40 -16.19 -1.16
N PRO A 41 -0.73 -15.47 -0.06
CA PRO A 41 -1.13 -14.06 -0.02
C PRO A 41 0.03 -13.12 -0.39
N LEU A 42 -0.32 -11.93 -0.91
CA LEU A 42 0.68 -10.91 -1.20
C LEU A 42 1.41 -10.53 0.08
N GLN A 43 2.74 -10.60 0.04
CA GLN A 43 3.61 -10.23 1.15
C GLN A 43 3.94 -8.74 1.06
N ILE A 44 3.73 -8.01 2.15
CA ILE A 44 4.09 -6.60 2.29
C ILE A 44 5.16 -6.48 3.37
N ASN A 45 6.27 -5.86 3.00
CA ASN A 45 7.33 -5.50 3.93
C ASN A 45 7.21 -4.00 4.22
N ASN A 46 6.68 -3.66 5.40
CA ASN A 46 6.41 -2.28 5.77
C ASN A 46 7.62 -1.68 6.50
N HIS A 47 8.33 -0.77 5.85
CA HIS A 47 9.49 -0.07 6.43
C HIS A 47 9.12 1.22 7.17
N THR A 48 7.83 1.54 7.25
CA THR A 48 7.33 2.79 7.79
C THR A 48 6.88 2.65 9.25
N HIS A 49 6.54 3.77 9.87
CA HIS A 49 5.97 3.79 11.23
C HIS A 49 4.44 3.61 11.25
N ILE A 50 3.79 3.47 10.09
CA ILE A 50 2.34 3.29 10.01
C ILE A 50 2.00 1.84 10.35
N THR A 51 1.22 1.65 11.42
CA THR A 51 0.64 0.35 11.76
C THR A 51 -0.54 0.06 10.83
N ILE A 52 -0.53 -1.14 10.25
CA ILE A 52 -1.55 -1.61 9.30
C ILE A 52 -2.10 -2.93 9.83
N ASN A 53 -3.41 -3.10 9.83
CA ASN A 53 -4.04 -4.41 10.04
C ASN A 53 -4.05 -5.20 8.71
N PRO A 54 -3.19 -6.23 8.53
CA PRO A 54 -3.14 -6.99 7.28
C PRO A 54 -4.46 -7.67 6.91
N LYS A 55 -5.29 -8.00 7.91
CA LYS A 55 -6.58 -8.66 7.67
C LYS A 55 -7.64 -7.74 7.06
N ALA A 56 -7.43 -6.43 7.10
CA ALA A 56 -8.35 -5.44 6.55
C ALA A 56 -8.03 -5.07 5.09
N VAL A 57 -6.93 -5.59 4.52
CA VAL A 57 -6.52 -5.35 3.14
C VAL A 57 -6.49 -6.67 2.38
N VAL A 58 -7.30 -6.75 1.32
CA VAL A 58 -7.53 -7.97 0.53
C VAL A 58 -7.08 -7.77 -0.91
N VAL A 59 -6.21 -8.64 -1.40
CA VAL A 59 -5.72 -8.63 -2.78
C VAL A 59 -6.00 -10.00 -3.37
N ASP A 60 -6.67 -10.02 -4.53
CA ASP A 60 -7.06 -11.27 -5.20
C ASP A 60 -7.84 -12.25 -4.28
N GLY A 61 -8.70 -11.71 -3.41
CA GLY A 61 -9.53 -12.49 -2.49
C GLY A 61 -8.83 -13.03 -1.24
N GLU A 62 -7.54 -12.76 -1.04
CA GLU A 62 -6.80 -13.13 0.18
C GLU A 62 -6.37 -11.89 0.95
N ALA A 63 -6.37 -11.97 2.28
CA ALA A 63 -5.77 -10.94 3.11
C ALA A 63 -4.26 -10.88 2.87
N ILE A 64 -3.68 -9.68 2.83
CA ILE A 64 -2.23 -9.54 2.72
C ILE A 64 -1.52 -10.12 3.96
N GLN A 65 -0.22 -10.36 3.84
CA GLN A 65 0.63 -10.74 4.96
C GLN A 65 1.71 -9.67 5.18
N ILE A 66 1.89 -9.21 6.42
CA ILE A 66 3.09 -8.42 6.78
C ILE A 66 4.23 -9.40 7.03
N ALA A 67 5.19 -9.44 6.12
CA ALA A 67 6.38 -10.29 6.22
C ALA A 67 7.49 -9.74 5.33
N SER A 68 8.73 -9.83 5.81
CA SER A 68 9.90 -9.61 4.96
C SER A 68 10.20 -10.89 4.17
N GLY A 69 10.52 -10.75 2.89
CA GLY A 69 10.82 -11.88 2.03
C GLY A 69 11.23 -11.46 0.63
N PRO A 70 11.84 -12.35 -0.17
CA PRO A 70 12.31 -12.03 -1.51
C PRO A 70 11.17 -11.71 -2.50
N ASN A 71 9.93 -12.10 -2.17
CA ASN A 71 8.73 -11.80 -2.97
C ASN A 71 7.85 -10.73 -2.31
N ALA A 72 8.34 -10.02 -1.29
CA ALA A 72 7.57 -8.97 -0.66
C ALA A 72 7.59 -7.69 -1.51
N LEU A 73 6.47 -6.97 -1.50
CA LEU A 73 6.42 -5.59 -1.93
C LEU A 73 6.80 -4.70 -0.73
N ASP A 74 7.84 -3.92 -0.92
CA ASP A 74 8.37 -3.02 0.09
C ASP A 74 7.58 -1.71 0.08
N ILE A 75 6.97 -1.36 1.20
CA ILE A 75 6.42 -0.01 1.43
C ILE A 75 7.51 0.80 2.11
N THR A 76 8.13 1.69 1.34
CA THR A 76 9.33 2.45 1.74
C THR A 76 9.00 3.81 2.33
N GLU A 77 7.88 4.39 1.93
CA GLU A 77 7.32 5.61 2.50
C GLU A 77 5.80 5.47 2.55
N PHE A 78 5.20 5.91 3.65
CA PHE A 78 3.75 5.99 3.80
C PHE A 78 3.44 7.15 4.72
N LEU A 79 2.89 8.22 4.13
CA LEU A 79 2.48 9.43 4.81
C LEU A 79 0.97 9.58 4.64
N VAL A 80 0.26 9.77 5.75
CA VAL A 80 -1.19 10.02 5.75
C VAL A 80 -1.47 11.30 6.52
N GLU A 81 -2.00 12.28 5.81
CA GLU A 81 -2.51 13.54 6.36
C GLU A 81 -4.04 13.56 6.27
N THR A 82 -4.67 14.65 6.73
CA THR A 82 -6.14 14.74 6.80
C THR A 82 -6.83 14.55 5.45
N GLU A 83 -6.26 15.10 4.36
CA GLU A 83 -6.88 15.07 3.03
C GLU A 83 -5.97 14.55 1.93
N ARG A 84 -4.73 14.19 2.27
CA ARG A 84 -3.71 13.72 1.33
C ARG A 84 -2.94 12.55 1.89
N ALA A 85 -2.51 11.66 1.02
CA ALA A 85 -1.57 10.62 1.38
C ALA A 85 -0.58 10.36 0.25
N GLN A 86 0.59 9.87 0.63
CA GLN A 86 1.64 9.46 -0.29
C GLN A 86 2.16 8.09 0.12
N ILE A 87 2.33 7.21 -0.85
CA ILE A 87 3.02 5.94 -0.68
C ILE A 87 4.17 5.87 -1.68
N ALA A 88 5.36 5.50 -1.23
CA ALA A 88 6.44 5.04 -2.10
C ALA A 88 6.69 3.55 -1.86
N PHE A 89 6.89 2.81 -2.95
CA PHE A 89 7.04 1.36 -2.90
C PHE A 89 8.12 0.87 -3.85
N ALA A 90 8.62 -0.32 -3.55
CA ALA A 90 9.47 -1.10 -4.43
C ALA A 90 8.96 -2.54 -4.48
N PHE A 91 9.09 -3.18 -5.63
CA PHE A 91 8.83 -4.61 -5.75
C PHE A 91 10.05 -5.28 -6.41
N PRO A 92 11.10 -5.59 -5.61
CA PRO A 92 12.41 -5.95 -6.15
C PRO A 92 12.40 -7.17 -7.05
N VAL A 93 11.55 -8.15 -6.77
CA VAL A 93 11.44 -9.38 -7.59
C VAL A 93 10.92 -9.13 -9.00
N GLU A 94 10.23 -8.00 -9.21
CA GLU A 94 9.75 -7.56 -10.53
C GLU A 94 10.60 -6.42 -11.10
N GLY A 95 11.63 -5.96 -10.37
CA GLY A 95 12.49 -4.86 -10.81
C GLY A 95 11.74 -3.54 -10.96
N ILE A 96 10.73 -3.27 -10.12
CA ILE A 96 9.97 -2.01 -10.20
C ILE A 96 10.05 -1.20 -8.91
N ARG A 97 9.89 0.11 -9.05
CA ARG A 97 9.65 1.07 -7.98
C ARG A 97 8.58 2.07 -8.39
N GLY A 98 7.92 2.66 -7.42
CA GLY A 98 6.87 3.61 -7.73
C GLY A 98 6.46 4.47 -6.55
N SER A 99 5.58 5.42 -6.86
CA SER A 99 4.91 6.22 -5.86
C SER A 99 3.47 6.50 -6.28
N ALA A 100 2.62 6.70 -5.27
CA ALA A 100 1.22 7.01 -5.45
C ALA A 100 0.82 8.15 -4.53
N ILE A 101 0.02 9.07 -5.06
CA ILE A 101 -0.57 10.20 -4.36
C ILE A 101 -2.08 9.99 -4.30
N PHE A 102 -2.64 10.18 -3.11
CA PHE A 102 -4.05 10.03 -2.83
C PHE A 102 -4.62 11.33 -2.28
N ASN A 103 -5.87 11.60 -2.59
CA ASN A 103 -6.64 12.69 -2.01
C ASN A 103 -7.92 12.11 -1.37
N LYS A 104 -8.37 12.72 -0.28
CA LYS A 104 -9.66 12.43 0.34
C LYS A 104 -10.70 13.41 -0.22
N ASP A 105 -11.78 12.91 -0.80
CA ASP A 105 -12.93 13.71 -1.23
C ASP A 105 -14.13 13.40 -0.34
N LYS A 106 -14.58 14.41 0.42
CA LYS A 106 -15.64 14.38 1.45
C LYS A 106 -15.38 13.42 2.61
N ASN A 107 -15.14 12.14 2.33
CA ASN A 107 -14.71 11.10 3.28
C ASN A 107 -14.07 9.89 2.59
N ASP A 108 -14.01 9.86 1.25
CA ASP A 108 -13.49 8.72 0.50
C ASP A 108 -12.09 9.01 -0.02
N TRP A 109 -11.15 8.11 0.26
CA TRP A 109 -9.83 8.15 -0.36
C TRP A 109 -9.90 7.74 -1.83
N ARG A 110 -9.16 8.47 -2.67
CA ARG A 110 -9.03 8.17 -4.09
C ARG A 110 -7.59 8.31 -4.53
N LEU A 111 -7.17 7.40 -5.41
CA LEU A 111 -5.90 7.53 -6.11
C LEU A 111 -5.98 8.72 -7.06
N ASN A 112 -5.10 9.70 -6.85
CA ASN A 112 -4.99 10.87 -7.71
C ASN A 112 -3.91 10.65 -8.79
N HIS A 113 -2.77 10.07 -8.41
CA HIS A 113 -1.67 9.81 -9.31
C HIS A 113 -0.91 8.56 -8.88
N ILE A 114 -0.45 7.77 -9.85
CA ILE A 114 0.48 6.66 -9.63
C ILE A 114 1.55 6.69 -10.72
N ASN A 115 2.78 6.50 -10.31
CA ASN A 115 3.92 6.32 -11.20
C ASN A 115 4.61 5.01 -10.86
N VAL A 116 4.86 4.18 -11.87
CA VAL A 116 5.61 2.93 -11.77
C VAL A 116 6.70 2.96 -12.81
N ALA A 117 7.92 2.68 -12.38
CA ALA A 117 9.10 2.64 -13.25
C ALA A 117 9.89 1.37 -13.00
N GLU A 118 10.43 0.81 -14.08
CA GLU A 118 11.44 -0.24 -14.02
C GLU A 118 12.74 0.33 -13.42
N HIS A 119 13.43 -0.50 -12.64
CA HIS A 119 14.67 -0.18 -11.94
C HIS A 119 15.78 -1.14 -12.34
#